data_AF-A0A951JV79-F1
#
_entry.id   AF-A0A951JV79-F1
#
_cell.length_a   1.000
_cell.length_b   1.000
_cell.length_c   1.000
_cell.angle_alpha   90.00
_cell.angle_beta   90.00
_cell.angle_gamma   90.00
#
_symmetry.space_group_name_H-M   'P 1'
#
loop_
_entity.id
_entity.type
_entity.pdbx_description
1 polymer ?
#
loop_
_entity_poly.entity_id
_entity_poly.type
_entity_poly.pdbx_seq_one_letter_code
_entity_poly.pdbx_strand_id
1 'polypeptide(L)'
;MDIDFVNRVRDRIECMRVRPLLQSFLDGELDKPQRQRVAAHLEACRRCGLAASTYESLKRRLGRFGQPADPDAVARLTDFVDRLADAPDGDGRDGTG
;
A
#
# COMPACT_ATOMS: atom_id res chain seq x y z
N MET A 1 -38.79 12.10 -0.09
CA MET A 1 -37.32 12.07 0.11
C MET A 1 -36.73 11.68 -1.24
N ASP A 2 -35.83 12.51 -1.77
CA ASP A 2 -35.34 12.41 -3.15
C ASP A 2 -34.25 11.31 -3.28
N ILE A 3 -34.48 10.33 -4.14
CA ILE A 3 -33.60 9.17 -4.36
C ILE A 3 -32.24 9.62 -4.91
N ASP A 4 -32.20 10.68 -5.70
CA ASP A 4 -30.98 11.18 -6.33
C ASP A 4 -30.03 11.86 -5.33
N PHE A 5 -30.59 12.38 -4.23
CA PHE A 5 -29.79 12.91 -3.14
C PHE A 5 -29.09 11.79 -2.36
N VAL A 6 -29.82 10.73 -2.05
CA VAL A 6 -29.28 9.57 -1.31
C VAL A 6 -28.16 8.88 -2.10
N ASN A 7 -28.33 8.71 -3.41
CA ASN A 7 -27.30 8.11 -4.28
C ASN A 7 -26.01 8.95 -4.32
N ARG A 8 -26.11 10.27 -4.48
CA ARG A 8 -24.93 11.15 -4.47
C ARG A 8 -24.16 11.15 -3.15
N VAL A 9 -24.88 11.09 -2.03
CA VAL A 9 -24.25 11.00 -0.70
C VAL A 9 -23.52 9.66 -0.54
N ARG A 10 -24.13 8.56 -0.99
CA ARG A 10 -23.52 7.23 -0.99
C ARG A 10 -22.23 7.21 -1.81
N ASP A 11 -22.26 7.73 -3.04
CA ASP A 11 -21.06 7.78 -3.90
C ASP A 11 -19.93 8.59 -3.27
N ARG A 12 -20.27 9.70 -2.59
CA ARG A 12 -19.28 10.51 -1.88
C ARG A 12 -18.66 9.74 -0.70
N ILE A 13 -19.45 9.00 0.06
CA ILE A 13 -18.97 8.16 1.17
C ILE A 13 -18.04 7.07 0.64
N GLU A 14 -18.44 6.38 -0.42
CA GLU A 14 -17.61 5.33 -1.02
C GLU A 14 -16.29 5.89 -1.59
N CYS A 15 -16.33 7.06 -2.22
CA CYS A 15 -15.10 7.76 -2.62
C CYS A 15 -14.18 8.05 -1.40
N MET A 16 -14.74 8.50 -0.27
CA MET A 16 -13.94 8.79 0.93
C MET A 16 -13.33 7.53 1.54
N ARG A 17 -14.01 6.38 1.44
CA ARG A 17 -13.50 5.09 1.90
C ARG A 17 -12.41 4.53 0.99
N VAL A 18 -12.54 4.68 -0.32
CA VAL A 18 -11.61 4.10 -1.30
C VAL A 18 -10.34 4.92 -1.46
N ARG A 19 -10.41 6.26 -1.40
CA ARG A 19 -9.24 7.13 -1.63
C ARG A 19 -8.01 6.79 -0.77
N PRO A 20 -8.13 6.53 0.55
CA PRO A 20 -7.01 6.13 1.38
C PRO A 20 -6.41 4.77 1.02
N LEU A 21 -7.20 3.87 0.41
CA LEU A 21 -6.80 2.51 0.07
C LEU A 21 -6.10 2.39 -1.30
N LEU A 22 -6.02 3.48 -2.07
CA LEU A 22 -5.50 3.43 -3.44
C LEU A 22 -4.04 3.00 -3.52
N GLN A 23 -3.18 3.46 -2.62
CA GLN A 23 -1.76 3.08 -2.65
C GLN A 23 -1.59 1.60 -2.31
N SER A 24 -2.12 1.14 -1.18
CA SER A 24 -2.11 -0.29 -0.81
C SER A 24 -2.78 -1.19 -1.85
N PHE A 25 -3.79 -0.70 -2.59
CA PHE A 25 -4.34 -1.42 -3.74
C PHE A 25 -3.32 -1.57 -4.88
N LEU A 26 -2.64 -0.49 -5.25
CA LEU A 26 -1.60 -0.47 -6.30
C LEU A 26 -0.31 -1.20 -5.89
N ASP A 27 -0.07 -1.33 -4.60
CA ASP A 27 1.06 -2.04 -4.01
C ASP A 27 0.75 -3.53 -3.79
N GLY A 28 -0.52 -3.94 -3.91
CA GLY A 28 -0.93 -5.33 -3.75
C GLY A 28 -1.01 -5.78 -2.29
N GLU A 29 -1.12 -4.84 -1.35
CA GLU A 29 -1.14 -5.08 0.10
C GLU A 29 -2.55 -5.33 0.65
N LEU A 30 -3.60 -5.01 -0.12
CA LEU A 30 -4.98 -5.26 0.31
C LEU A 30 -5.31 -6.75 0.28
N ASP A 31 -6.09 -7.19 1.26
CA ASP A 31 -6.71 -8.51 1.28
C ASP A 31 -7.67 -8.70 0.09
N LYS A 32 -8.01 -9.96 -0.22
CA LYS A 32 -8.83 -10.28 -1.39
C LYS A 32 -10.21 -9.59 -1.36
N PRO A 33 -10.97 -9.57 -0.25
CA PRO A 33 -12.25 -8.85 -0.17
C PRO A 33 -12.13 -7.33 -0.38
N GLN A 34 -11.15 -6.68 0.25
CA GLN A 34 -10.91 -5.25 0.11
C GLN A 34 -10.46 -4.90 -1.31
N ARG A 35 -9.58 -5.70 -1.89
CA ARG A 35 -9.12 -5.53 -3.27
C ARG A 35 -10.29 -5.58 -4.26
N GLN A 36 -11.19 -6.54 -4.13
CA GLN A 36 -12.38 -6.65 -4.99
C GLN A 36 -13.31 -5.43 -4.84
N ARG A 37 -13.54 -4.97 -3.61
CA ARG A 37 -14.37 -3.79 -3.35
C ARG A 37 -13.77 -2.52 -3.97
N VAL A 38 -12.46 -2.32 -3.80
CA VAL A 38 -11.76 -1.19 -4.39
C VAL A 38 -11.81 -1.27 -5.92
N ALA A 39 -11.51 -2.43 -6.51
CA ALA A 39 -11.58 -2.62 -7.96
C ALA A 39 -12.96 -2.27 -8.54
N ALA A 40 -14.04 -2.79 -7.94
CA ALA A 40 -15.40 -2.47 -8.37
C ALA A 40 -15.72 -0.96 -8.30
N HIS A 41 -15.25 -0.28 -7.26
CA HIS A 41 -15.43 1.17 -7.16
C HIS A 41 -14.61 1.96 -8.19
N LEU A 42 -13.39 1.51 -8.51
CA LEU A 42 -12.56 2.15 -9.54
C LEU A 42 -13.19 2.05 -10.93
N GLU A 43 -13.85 0.93 -11.23
CA GLU A 43 -14.62 0.73 -12.46
C GLU A 43 -15.87 1.62 -12.50
N ALA A 44 -16.59 1.73 -11.39
CA ALA A 44 -17.84 2.51 -11.33
C ALA A 44 -17.63 4.02 -11.18
N CYS A 45 -16.53 4.46 -10.56
CA CYS A 45 -16.28 5.87 -10.24
C CYS A 45 -15.11 6.44 -11.08
N ARG A 46 -15.46 7.21 -12.12
CA ARG A 46 -14.49 7.89 -12.99
C ARG A 46 -13.42 8.70 -12.23
N ARG A 47 -13.79 9.38 -11.14
CA ARG A 47 -12.85 10.22 -10.36
C ARG A 47 -11.80 9.37 -9.65
N CYS A 48 -12.22 8.28 -9.01
CA CYS A 48 -11.31 7.38 -8.31
C CYS A 48 -10.48 6.56 -9.31
N GLY A 49 -11.08 6.08 -10.40
CA GLY A 49 -10.36 5.42 -11.50
C GLY A 49 -9.26 6.29 -12.11
N LEU A 50 -9.53 7.58 -12.36
CA LEU A 50 -8.53 8.52 -12.86
C LEU A 50 -7.37 8.72 -11.87
N ALA A 51 -7.69 8.87 -10.57
CA ALA A 51 -6.66 9.01 -9.53
C ALA A 51 -5.76 7.75 -9.47
N ALA A 52 -6.36 6.55 -9.49
CA ALA A 52 -5.62 5.30 -9.50
C ALA A 52 -4.69 5.18 -10.72
N SER A 53 -5.19 5.46 -11.93
CA SER A 53 -4.37 5.43 -13.15
C SER A 53 -3.22 6.43 -13.15
N THR A 54 -3.43 7.60 -12.52
CA THR A 54 -2.40 8.63 -12.36
C THR A 54 -1.30 8.15 -11.44
N TYR A 55 -1.65 7.58 -10.28
CA TYR A 55 -0.67 7.01 -9.35
C TYR A 55 0.07 5.83 -9.94
N GLU A 56 -0.61 4.95 -10.67
CA GLU A 56 0.02 3.81 -11.34
C GLU A 56 1.01 4.29 -12.42
N SER A 57 0.65 5.31 -13.20
CA SER A 57 1.56 5.95 -14.16
C SER A 57 2.79 6.54 -13.47
N LEU A 58 2.59 7.25 -12.35
CA LEU A 58 3.69 7.79 -11.56
C LEU A 58 4.60 6.68 -11.01
N LYS A 59 4.05 5.62 -10.42
CA LYS A 59 4.79 4.47 -9.90
C LYS A 59 5.63 3.82 -11.00
N ARG A 60 5.06 3.59 -12.19
CA ARG A 60 5.81 3.08 -13.35
C ARG A 60 6.93 4.03 -13.78
N ARG A 61 6.70 5.34 -13.78
CA ARG A 61 7.73 6.33 -14.13
C ARG A 61 8.87 6.31 -13.11
N LEU A 62 8.55 6.34 -11.82
CA LEU A 62 9.54 6.28 -10.74
C LEU A 62 10.32 4.96 -10.76
N GLY A 63 9.65 3.84 -10.99
CA GLY A 63 10.30 2.53 -11.10
C GLY A 63 11.33 2.44 -12.24
N ARG A 64 11.17 3.23 -13.32
CA ARG A 64 12.17 3.28 -14.41
C ARG A 64 13.44 4.04 -14.04
N PHE A 65 13.38 4.92 -13.04
CA PHE A 65 14.56 5.61 -12.51
C PHE A 65 15.24 4.82 -11.39
N GLY A 66 14.54 3.86 -10.79
CA GLY A 66 15.11 2.93 -9.82
C GLY A 66 16.06 1.98 -10.53
N GLN A 67 17.36 2.16 -10.34
CA GLN A 67 18.32 1.14 -10.68
C GLN A 67 18.04 -0.09 -9.80
N PRO A 68 17.98 -1.32 -10.34
CA PRO A 68 17.83 -2.50 -9.52
C PRO A 68 18.89 -2.49 -8.41
N ALA A 69 18.47 -2.81 -7.18
CA ALA A 69 19.42 -2.94 -6.09
C ALA A 69 20.47 -3.99 -6.46
N ASP A 70 21.73 -3.71 -6.15
CA ASP A 70 22.83 -4.66 -6.30
C ASP A 70 22.47 -5.96 -5.55
N PRO A 71 22.36 -7.12 -6.24
CA PRO A 71 21.98 -8.38 -5.62
C PRO A 71 22.86 -8.74 -4.41
N ASP A 72 24.15 -8.42 -4.46
CA ASP A 72 25.08 -8.70 -3.37
C ASP A 72 24.80 -7.80 -2.15
N ALA A 73 24.39 -6.55 -2.38
CA ALA A 73 23.98 -5.64 -1.32
C ALA A 73 22.67 -6.12 -0.67
N VAL A 74 21.73 -6.63 -1.46
CA VAL A 74 20.49 -7.22 -0.95
C VAL A 74 20.78 -8.46 -0.11
N ALA A 75 21.62 -9.38 -0.60
CA ALA A 75 22.00 -10.59 0.13
C ALA A 75 22.65 -10.26 1.49
N ARG A 76 23.62 -9.34 1.51
CA ARG A 76 24.25 -8.89 2.77
C ARG A 76 23.25 -8.29 3.76
N LEU A 77 22.25 -7.57 3.27
CA LEU A 77 21.21 -6.98 4.10
C LEU A 77 20.27 -8.04 4.67
N THR A 78 19.86 -9.02 3.87
CA THR A 78 19.05 -10.16 4.31
C THR A 78 19.76 -10.96 5.40
N ASP A 79 21.01 -11.36 5.16
CA ASP A 79 21.83 -12.08 6.16
C ASP A 79 22.00 -11.30 7.48
N PHE A 80 22.02 -9.97 7.40
CA PHE A 80 22.09 -9.11 8.58
C PHE A 80 20.77 -9.10 9.36
N VAL A 81 19.64 -8.96 8.66
CA VAL A 81 18.31 -8.97 9.28
C VAL A 81 18.01 -10.31 9.94
N ASP A 82 18.37 -11.43 9.29
CA ASP A 82 18.17 -12.78 9.86
C ASP A 82 18.95 -12.93 11.17
N ARG A 83 20.22 -12.50 11.20
CA ARG A 83 21.03 -12.50 12.43
C ARG A 83 20.47 -11.62 13.53
N LEU A 84 19.79 -10.53 13.19
CA LEU A 84 19.14 -9.66 14.17
C LEU A 84 17.87 -10.31 14.74
N ALA A 85 17.11 -11.03 13.92
CA ALA A 85 15.93 -11.77 14.34
C ALA A 85 16.28 -13.00 15.20
N ASP A 86 17.43 -13.64 14.94
CA ASP A 86 17.92 -14.80 15.69
C ASP A 86 18.70 -14.42 16.96
N ALA A 87 19.03 -13.14 17.16
CA ALA A 87 19.64 -12.69 18.39
C ALA A 87 18.61 -12.80 19.53
N PRO A 88 18.90 -13.54 20.63
CA PRO A 88 18.01 -13.53 21.78
C PRO A 88 17.94 -12.09 22.30
N ASP A 89 16.73 -11.60 22.56
CA ASP A 89 16.49 -10.29 23.16
C ASP A 89 17.40 -10.15 24.39
N GLY A 90 18.50 -9.40 24.23
CA GLY A 90 19.50 -9.26 25.27
C GLY A 90 18.87 -8.57 26.46
N ASP A 91 18.62 -9.33 27.52
CA ASP A 91 18.29 -8.84 28.86
C ASP A 91 19.36 -7.84 29.28
N GLY A 92 19.04 -6.57 29.13
CA GLY A 92 19.82 -5.48 29.65
C GLY A 92 19.70 -5.46 31.17
N ARG A 93 20.61 -6.17 31.85
CA ARG A 93 21.05 -5.94 33.24
C ARG A 93 22.25 -6.82 33.58
N ASP A 94 23.45 -6.26 33.53
CA ASP A 94 24.30 -6.24 34.72
C ASP A 94 25.36 -5.14 34.57
N GLY A 95 25.15 -4.05 35.30
CA GLY A 95 26.12 -2.97 35.47
C GLY A 95 26.43 -2.88 36.96
N THR A 96 27.32 -3.76 37.43
CA THR A 96 27.96 -3.61 38.73
C THR A 96 29.46 -3.88 38.59
N GLY A 97 30.24 -2.82 38.69
CA GLY A 97 31.71 -2.82 38.75
C GLY A 97 32.20 -1.48 39.25
#